data_AF-A0A6B8RT19-F1
#
_entry.id   AF-A0A6B8RT19-F1
#
_cell.length_a   1.000
_cell.length_b   1.000
_cell.length_c   1.000
_cell.angle_alpha   90.00
_cell.angle_beta   90.00
_cell.angle_gamma   90.00
#
_symmetry.space_group_name_H-M   'P 1'
#
loop_
_entity.id
_entity.type
_entity.pdbx_description
1 polymer ?
#
loop_
_entity_poly.entity_id
_entity_poly.type
_entity_poly.pdbx_seq_one_letter_code
_entity_poly.pdbx_strand_id
1 'polypeptide(L)' 'MWQWIIPIVTLLVGGIGGFFVGVYYLRKQLENMQNNPEMLQQMAKQMGYNMNKNQMTKVQQMMKKQKLK' A
#
# COMPACT_ATOMS: atom_id res chain seq x y z
N MET A 1 -12.39 -31.02 28.56
CA MET A 1 -12.51 -30.93 27.08
C MET A 1 -12.72 -29.48 26.62
N TRP A 2 -13.72 -28.74 27.13
CA TRP A 2 -13.97 -27.34 26.79
C TRP A 2 -12.80 -26.36 27.01
N GLN A 3 -11.95 -26.59 28.01
CA GLN A 3 -10.78 -25.75 28.28
C GLN A 3 -9.74 -25.74 27.15
N TRP A 4 -9.75 -26.76 26.27
CA TRP A 4 -8.88 -26.81 25.08
C TRP A 4 -9.57 -26.23 23.85
N ILE A 5 -10.89 -26.37 23.74
CA ILE A 5 -11.67 -25.92 22.58
C ILE A 5 -11.74 -24.38 22.53
N ILE A 6 -11.99 -23.74 23.67
CA ILE A 6 -12.12 -22.27 23.77
C ILE A 6 -10.87 -21.53 23.26
N PRO A 7 -9.63 -21.86 23.69
CA PRO A 7 -8.45 -21.17 23.19
C PRO A 7 -8.19 -21.42 21.71
N ILE A 8 -8.48 -22.61 21.18
CA ILE A 8 -8.30 -22.91 19.75
C ILE A 8 -9.24 -22.05 18.90
N VAL A 9 -10.52 -21.97 19.26
CA VAL A 9 -11.50 -21.14 18.55
C VAL A 9 -11.14 -19.65 18.66
N THR A 10 -10.69 -19.20 19.83
CA THR A 10 -10.23 -17.82 20.04
C THR A 10 -9.06 -17.47 19.13
N LEU A 11 -8.08 -18.36 18.99
CA LEU A 11 -6.92 -18.16 18.10
C LEU A 11 -7.34 -18.15 16.63
N LEU A 12 -8.29 -19.00 16.21
CA LEU A 12 -8.80 -19.00 14.84
C LEU A 12 -9.59 -17.74 14.53
N VAL A 13 -10.50 -17.32 15.42
CA VAL A 13 -11.28 -16.08 15.25
C VAL A 13 -10.37 -14.86 15.28
N GLY A 14 -9.39 -14.82 16.19
CA GLY A 14 -8.39 -13.75 16.25
C GLY A 14 -7.48 -13.72 15.03
N GLY A 15 -7.05 -14.89 14.53
CA GLY A 15 -6.23 -15.01 13.33
C GLY A 15 -6.97 -14.59 12.06
N ILE A 16 -8.21 -15.06 11.89
CA ILE A 16 -9.06 -14.68 10.76
C ILE A 16 -9.43 -13.19 10.85
N GLY A 17 -9.89 -12.72 12.01
CA GLY A 17 -10.23 -11.32 12.23
C GLY A 17 -9.04 -10.38 12.01
N GLY A 18 -7.88 -10.72 12.56
CA GLY A 18 -6.63 -9.97 12.40
C GLY A 18 -6.14 -9.96 10.96
N PHE A 19 -6.24 -11.08 10.24
CA PHE A 19 -5.88 -11.15 8.82
C PHE A 19 -6.78 -10.27 7.96
N PHE A 20 -8.10 -10.31 8.16
CA PHE A 20 -9.05 -9.47 7.42
C PHE A 20 -8.80 -7.98 7.66
N VAL A 21 -8.61 -7.58 8.91
CA VAL A 21 -8.27 -6.19 9.26
C VAL A 21 -6.92 -5.78 8.66
N GLY A 22 -5.91 -6.65 8.72
CA GLY A 22 -4.59 -6.41 8.14
C GLY A 22 -4.64 -6.22 6.62
N VAL A 23 -5.34 -7.10 5.90
CA VAL A 23 -5.54 -6.99 4.44
C VAL A 23 -6.32 -5.72 4.08
N TYR A 24 -7.38 -5.40 4.82
CA TYR A 24 -8.15 -4.16 4.60
C TYR A 24 -7.28 -2.91 4.80
N TYR A 25 -6.47 -2.89 5.86
CA TYR A 25 -5.57 -1.78 6.16
C TYR A 25 -4.45 -1.62 5.11
N LEU A 26 -3.84 -2.72 4.67
CA LEU A 26 -2.84 -2.72 3.59
C LEU A 26 -3.44 -2.24 2.28
N ARG A 27 -4.64 -2.71 1.92
CA ARG A 27 -5.36 -2.25 0.73
C ARG A 27 -5.61 -0.74 0.79
N LYS A 28 -6.07 -0.23 1.93
CA LYS A 28 -6.30 1.21 2.16
C LYS A 28 -5.01 2.03 2.02
N GLN A 29 -3.88 1.52 2.54
CA GLN A 29 -2.57 2.16 2.38
C GLN A 29 -2.12 2.20 0.92
N LEU A 30 -2.27 1.09 0.20
CA LEU A 30 -1.89 1.01 -1.21
C LEU A 30 -2.77 1.91 -2.10
N GLU A 31 -4.07 1.98 -1.83
CA GLU A 31 -4.98 2.93 -2.50
C GLU A 31 -4.55 4.38 -2.24
N ASN A 32 -4.22 4.75 -0.99
CA ASN A 32 -3.71 6.08 -0.69
C ASN A 32 -2.35 6.37 -1.34
N MET A 33 -1.50 5.36 -1.50
CA MET A 33 -0.20 5.48 -2.16
C MET A 33 -0.32 5.67 -3.68
N GLN A 34 -1.31 5.03 -4.32
CA GLN A 34 -1.60 5.23 -5.75
C GLN A 34 -2.14 6.63 -6.05
N ASN A 35 -2.86 7.23 -5.10
CA ASN A 35 -3.43 8.58 -5.28
C ASN A 35 -2.39 9.71 -5.14
N ASN A 36 -1.19 9.41 -4.65
CA ASN A 36 -0.12 10.38 -4.41
C ASN A 36 1.09 10.16 -5.33
N PRO A 37 1.07 10.72 -6.55
CA PRO A 37 2.16 10.59 -7.52
C PRO A 37 3.52 11.10 -7.00
N GLU A 38 3.51 12.03 -6.03
CA GLU A 38 4.73 12.54 -5.39
C GLU A 38 5.42 11.49 -4.51
N MET A 39 4.65 10.66 -3.81
CA MET A 39 5.20 9.61 -2.94
C MET A 39 5.84 8.48 -3.78
N LEU A 40 5.22 8.13 -4.91
CA LEU A 40 5.78 7.19 -5.88
C LEU A 40 7.08 7.73 -6.51
N GLN A 41 7.15 9.03 -6.82
CA GLN A 41 8.38 9.65 -7.29
C GLN A 41 9.51 9.61 -6.27
N GLN A 42 9.20 9.85 -5.00
CA GLN A 42 10.17 9.77 -3.91
C GLN A 42 10.65 8.32 -3.70
N MET A 43 9.76 7.34 -3.76
CA MET A 43 10.09 5.92 -3.61
C MET A 43 10.97 5.42 -4.76
N ALA A 44 10.66 5.80 -6.01
CA ALA A 44 11.50 5.50 -7.17
C ALA A 44 12.91 6.13 -7.03
N LYS A 45 12.98 7.39 -6.59
CA LYS A 45 14.24 8.09 -6.35
C LYS A 45 15.06 7.43 -5.23
N GLN A 46 14.41 6.96 -4.17
CA GLN A 46 15.06 6.24 -3.06
C GLN A 46 15.53 4.84 -3.44
N MET A 47 14.86 4.14 -4.37
CA MET A 47 15.32 2.87 -4.94
C MET A 47 16.57 2.99 -5.85
N GLY A 48 17.16 4.17 -5.96
CA GLY A 48 18.35 4.37 -6.78
C GLY A 48 18.06 4.50 -8.28
N TYR A 49 16.79 4.67 -8.68
CA TYR A 49 16.50 5.21 -10.00
C TYR A 49 17.03 6.65 -10.04
N ASN A 50 18.24 6.80 -10.57
CA ASN A 50 18.89 8.08 -10.77
C ASN A 50 18.23 8.80 -11.95
N MET A 51 16.96 9.18 -11.75
CA MET A 51 16.18 9.92 -12.73
C MET A 51 16.83 11.29 -12.91
N ASN A 52 17.39 11.54 -14.09
CA ASN A 52 17.88 12.85 -14.49
C ASN A 52 16.74 13.89 -14.32
N LYS A 53 17.05 15.11 -13.86
CA LYS A 53 16.06 16.20 -13.62
C LYS A 53 15.07 16.36 -14.78
N ASN A 54 15.54 16.20 -16.02
CA ASN A 54 14.71 16.28 -17.22
C ASN A 54 13.68 15.14 -17.34
N GLN A 55 14.02 13.93 -16.89
CA GLN A 55 13.12 12.77 -16.89
C GLN A 55 12.06 12.93 -15.81
N MET A 56 12.43 13.44 -14.62
CA MET A 56 11.48 13.72 -13.54
C MET A 56 10.39 14.70 -14.00
N THR A 57 10.78 15.80 -14.66
CA THR A 57 9.84 16.80 -15.18
C THR A 57 8.91 16.20 -16.24
N LYS A 58 9.43 15.36 -17.13
CA LYS A 58 8.63 14.68 -18.18
C LYS A 58 7.62 13.71 -17.56
N VAL A 59 8.01 12.97 -16.52
CA VAL A 59 7.12 12.08 -15.77
C VAL A 59 6.05 12.88 -15.01
N GLN A 60 6.41 14.00 -14.37
CA GLN A 60 5.43 14.89 -13.70
C GLN A 60 4.37 15.42 -14.68
N GLN A 61 4.77 15.79 -15.90
CA GLN A 61 3.85 16.23 -16.95
C GLN A 61 2.93 15.11 -17.45
N MET A 62 3.43 13.89 -17.59
CA MET A 62 2.63 12.73 -18.00
C MET A 62 1.61 12.34 -16.92
N MET A 63 1.99 12.34 -15.65
CA MET A 63 1.07 12.05 -14.53
C MET A 63 -0.04 13.11 -14.39
N LYS A 64 0.28 14.40 -14.56
CA LYS A 64 -0.72 15.48 -14.57
C LYS A 64 -1.74 15.30 -15.70
N LYS A 65 -1.32 14.82 -16.88
CA LYS A 65 -2.22 14.58 -18.01
C LYS A 65 -3.13 13.36 -17.82
N GLN A 66 -2.68 12.32 -17.12
CA GLN A 66 -3.54 11.15 -16.79
C GLN A 66 -4.62 11.48 -15.76
N LYS A 67 -4.35 12.40 -14.82
CA LYS A 67 -5.34 12.82 -13.81
C LYS A 67 -6.50 13.67 -14.36
N LEU A 68 -6.38 14.13 -15.62
CA LEU A 68 -7.33 15.02 -16.29
C LEU A 68 -8.26 14.30 -17.28
N LYS A 69 -8.36 12.97 -17.25
CA LYS A 69 -9.24 12.19 -18.13
C LYS A 69 -10.26 11.37 -17.34
#